data_AF-A0A935WK53-F1
#
_entry.id   AF-A0A935WK53-F1
#
_cell.length_a   1.000
_cell.length_b   1.000
_cell.length_c   1.000
_cell.angle_alpha   90.00
_cell.angle_beta   90.00
_cell.angle_gamma   90.00
#
_symmetry.space_group_name_H-M   'P 1'
#
loop_
_entity.id
_entity.type
_entity.pdbx_description
1 polymer ?
#
loop_
_entity_poly.entity_id
_entity_poly.type
_entity_poly.pdbx_seq_one_letter_code
_entity_poly.pdbx_strand_id
1 'polypeptide(L)'
;MTHAHPAPTRREVPLAILWLGVLLAPLAWTVQELASYAITAHACFPARDPRYTLPIGRAADWHHAVQLGAILLGVAGLALALWSWRATSAAERTHPEHQAEVGEGRSRFMALAGLLVSGIFLLNLLLNAVPLFFLDGCA
;
A
#
# COMPACT_ATOMS: atom_id res chain seq x y z
N MET A 1 20.58 46.12 11.71
CA MET A 1 19.56 45.39 12.47
C MET A 1 19.06 44.26 11.59
N THR A 2 19.59 43.05 11.77
CA THR A 2 19.19 41.86 11.00
C THR A 2 17.99 41.21 11.69
N HIS A 3 16.80 41.36 11.12
CA HIS A 3 15.62 40.60 11.53
C HIS A 3 15.84 39.14 11.14
N ALA A 4 16.40 38.36 12.07
CA ALA A 4 16.34 36.90 12.00
C ALA A 4 14.89 36.51 12.26
N HIS A 5 14.13 36.23 11.21
CA HIS A 5 12.83 35.58 11.33
C HIS A 5 13.11 34.11 11.71
N PRO A 6 12.74 33.65 12.92
CA PRO A 6 12.83 32.23 13.22
C PRO A 6 11.73 31.56 12.40
N ALA A 7 12.09 30.95 11.27
CA ALA A 7 11.19 30.08 10.55
C ALA A 7 10.72 28.99 11.56
N PRO A 8 9.41 28.90 11.86
CA PRO A 8 8.94 27.88 12.77
C PRO A 8 9.23 26.52 12.11
N THR A 9 10.01 25.68 12.79
CA THR A 9 10.18 24.27 12.43
C THR A 9 8.82 23.58 12.50
N ARG A 10 8.06 23.65 11.39
CA ARG A 10 6.77 22.98 11.22
C ARG A 10 7.01 21.48 11.18
N ARG A 11 6.12 20.69 11.80
CA ARG A 11 6.09 19.23 11.61
C ARG A 11 5.65 18.94 10.18
N GLU A 12 6.58 18.99 9.24
CA GLU A 12 6.38 18.44 7.91
C GLU A 12 6.15 16.94 8.00
N VAL A 13 5.18 16.42 7.26
CA VAL A 13 5.01 14.97 7.11
C VAL A 13 6.30 14.46 6.47
N PRO A 14 7.04 13.53 7.09
CA PRO A 14 8.31 13.08 6.55
C PRO A 14 8.09 12.41 5.19
N LEU A 15 8.96 12.72 4.24
CA LEU A 15 8.88 12.24 2.85
C LEU A 15 8.76 10.71 2.76
N ALA A 16 9.40 9.98 3.67
CA ALA A 16 9.30 8.53 3.76
C ALA A 16 7.86 8.05 4.01
N ILE A 17 7.10 8.73 4.88
CA ILE A 17 5.70 8.37 5.16
C ILE A 17 4.81 8.65 3.94
N LEU A 18 5.06 9.75 3.21
CA LEU A 18 4.35 10.04 1.97
C LEU A 18 4.56 8.93 0.93
N TRP A 19 5.81 8.49 0.74
CA TRP A 19 6.11 7.38 -0.16
C TRP A 19 5.53 6.05 0.30
N LEU A 20 5.56 5.75 1.60
CA LEU A 20 4.92 4.56 2.15
C LEU A 20 3.40 4.58 1.90
N GLY A 21 2.73 5.73 2.08
CA GLY A 21 1.31 5.88 1.76
C GLY A 21 0.97 5.69 0.28
N VAL A 22 1.94 5.89 -0.62
CA VAL A 22 1.77 5.69 -2.07
C VAL A 22 2.11 4.27 -2.50
N LEU A 23 3.23 3.71 -2.02
CA LEU A 23 3.82 2.49 -2.57
C LEU A 23 3.47 1.22 -1.79
N LEU A 24 3.07 1.31 -0.52
CA LEU A 24 2.91 0.13 0.32
C LEU A 24 1.81 -0.81 -0.20
N ALA A 25 0.65 -0.28 -0.60
CA ALA A 25 -0.44 -1.08 -1.16
C ALA A 25 -0.11 -1.69 -2.54
N PRO A 26 0.44 -0.94 -3.52
CA PRO A 26 0.92 -1.53 -4.79
C PRO A 26 1.96 -2.64 -4.61
N LEU A 27 2.93 -2.44 -3.71
CA LEU A 27 3.96 -3.43 -3.44
C LEU A 27 3.38 -4.67 -2.78
N ALA A 28 2.48 -4.50 -1.79
CA ALA A 28 1.79 -5.60 -1.15
C ALA A 28 0.97 -6.43 -2.16
N TRP A 29 0.23 -5.77 -3.06
CA TRP A 29 -0.50 -6.44 -4.12
C TRP A 29 0.44 -7.18 -5.08
N THR A 30 1.54 -6.56 -5.51
CA THR A 30 2.49 -7.19 -6.43
C THR A 30 3.09 -8.46 -5.82
N VAL A 31 3.52 -8.40 -4.56
CA VAL A 31 4.05 -9.56 -3.85
C VAL A 31 2.99 -10.64 -3.66
N GLN A 32 1.75 -10.25 -3.35
CA GLN A 32 0.62 -11.17 -3.24
C GLN A 32 0.36 -11.90 -4.56
N GLU A 33 0.27 -11.19 -5.69
CA GLU A 33 0.06 -11.77 -7.00
C GLU A 33 1.16 -12.76 -7.39
N LEU A 34 2.43 -12.36 -7.21
CA LEU A 34 3.56 -13.24 -7.52
C LEU A 34 3.56 -14.51 -6.65
N ALA A 35 3.27 -14.35 -5.36
CA ALA A 35 3.18 -15.48 -4.43
C ALA A 35 2.00 -16.40 -4.78
N SER A 36 0.83 -15.83 -5.05
CA SER A 36 -0.37 -16.57 -5.48
C SER A 36 -0.11 -17.35 -6.77
N TYR A 37 0.52 -16.72 -7.76
CA TYR A 37 0.90 -17.38 -9.01
C TYR A 37 1.86 -18.57 -8.77
N ALA A 38 2.88 -18.38 -7.94
CA ALA A 38 3.81 -19.45 -7.59
C ALA A 38 3.11 -20.61 -6.86
N ILE A 39 2.26 -20.31 -5.87
CA ILE A 39 1.50 -21.33 -5.12
C ILE A 39 0.63 -22.15 -6.08
N THR A 40 -0.13 -21.49 -6.95
CA THR A 40 -1.03 -22.17 -7.91
C THR A 40 -0.25 -23.02 -8.92
N ALA A 41 0.87 -22.50 -9.44
CA ALA A 41 1.72 -23.25 -10.37
C ALA A 41 2.25 -24.55 -9.76
N HIS A 42 2.68 -24.50 -8.48
CA HIS A 42 3.17 -25.68 -7.76
C HIS A 42 2.05 -26.64 -7.35
N ALA A 43 0.88 -26.13 -6.94
CA ALA A 43 -0.24 -26.94 -6.49
C ALA A 43 -0.93 -27.69 -7.64
N CYS A 44 -1.16 -27.04 -8.79
CA CYS A 44 -1.97 -27.62 -9.87
C CYS A 44 -1.15 -28.31 -10.99
N PHE A 45 0.15 -28.03 -11.13
CA PHE A 45 0.99 -28.64 -12.18
C PHE A 45 2.26 -29.34 -11.66
N PRO A 46 2.18 -30.24 -10.67
CA PRO A 46 3.36 -30.88 -10.07
C PRO A 46 4.14 -31.80 -11.04
N ALA A 47 3.51 -32.28 -12.12
CA ALA A 47 4.07 -33.31 -12.99
C ALA A 47 4.75 -32.78 -14.27
N ARG A 48 4.53 -31.52 -14.67
CA ARG A 48 5.06 -30.97 -15.96
C ARG A 48 6.40 -30.25 -15.83
N ASP A 49 6.79 -29.85 -14.63
CA ASP A 49 8.05 -29.15 -14.37
C ASP A 49 8.48 -29.51 -12.93
N PRO A 50 9.52 -30.34 -12.70
CA PRO A 50 9.96 -30.72 -11.35
C PRO A 50 10.72 -29.55 -10.71
N ARG A 51 10.05 -28.40 -10.59
CA ARG A 51 10.57 -27.27 -9.82
C ARG A 51 10.37 -27.62 -8.37
N TYR A 52 11.48 -27.74 -7.64
CA TYR A 52 11.61 -27.88 -6.19
C TYR A 52 10.26 -27.97 -5.50
N THR A 53 9.84 -29.19 -5.19
CA THR A 53 8.62 -29.45 -4.41
C THR A 53 8.76 -28.71 -3.08
N LEU A 54 8.29 -27.46 -3.01
CA LEU A 54 7.92 -26.93 -1.72
C LEU A 54 6.88 -27.92 -1.19
N PRO A 55 7.03 -28.43 0.04
CA PRO A 55 6.04 -29.30 0.65
C PRO A 55 4.83 -28.45 1.03
N ILE A 56 4.14 -27.88 0.05
CA ILE A 56 2.95 -27.05 0.22
C ILE A 56 1.74 -28.00 0.37
N GLY A 57 1.78 -28.89 1.37
CA GLY A 57 0.65 -29.76 1.72
C GLY A 57 -0.59 -28.97 2.18
N ARG A 58 -0.47 -27.64 2.31
CA ARG A 58 -1.50 -26.69 2.75
C ARG A 58 -1.52 -25.43 1.86
N ALA A 59 -1.53 -25.61 0.54
CA ALA A 59 -1.48 -24.51 -0.43
C ALA A 59 -2.60 -23.46 -0.22
N ALA A 60 -3.81 -23.90 0.11
CA ALA A 60 -4.92 -23.02 0.45
C ALA A 60 -4.60 -22.12 1.66
N ASP A 61 -4.06 -22.68 2.75
CA ASP A 61 -3.73 -21.91 3.94
C ASP A 61 -2.64 -20.87 3.68
N TRP A 62 -1.66 -21.21 2.82
CA TRP A 62 -0.63 -20.26 2.40
C TRP A 62 -1.20 -19.13 1.56
N HIS A 63 -2.14 -19.45 0.66
CA HIS A 63 -2.85 -18.45 -0.14
C HIS A 63 -3.64 -17.49 0.76
N HIS A 64 -4.38 -18.01 1.75
CA HIS A 64 -5.12 -17.20 2.72
C HIS A 64 -4.19 -16.32 3.56
N ALA A 65 -3.06 -16.87 4.04
CA ALA A 65 -2.09 -16.10 4.83
C ALA A 65 -1.47 -14.95 4.03
N VAL A 66 -1.05 -15.20 2.80
CA VAL A 66 -0.52 -14.17 1.89
C VAL A 66 -1.59 -13.10 1.60
N GLN A 67 -2.82 -13.52 1.31
CA GLN A 67 -3.92 -12.59 1.03
C GLN A 67 -4.23 -11.69 2.23
N LEU A 68 -4.36 -12.28 3.41
CA LEU A 68 -4.59 -11.55 4.66
C LEU A 68 -3.45 -10.55 4.94
N GLY A 69 -2.19 -10.99 4.81
CA GLY A 69 -1.03 -10.13 4.99
C GLY A 69 -1.04 -8.94 4.03
N ALA A 70 -1.35 -9.18 2.76
CA ALA A 70 -1.40 -8.14 1.75
C ALA A 70 -2.54 -7.13 1.99
N ILE A 71 -3.72 -7.59 2.40
CA ILE A 71 -4.84 -6.72 2.81
C ILE A 71 -4.43 -5.84 3.99
N LEU A 72 -3.78 -6.41 5.03
CA LEU A 72 -3.33 -5.64 6.19
C LEU A 72 -2.32 -4.55 5.78
N LEU A 73 -1.38 -4.86 4.89
CA LEU A 73 -0.44 -3.88 4.34
C LEU A 73 -1.13 -2.82 3.48
N GLY A 74 -2.14 -3.21 2.69
CA GLY A 74 -2.96 -2.29 1.91
C GLY A 74 -3.73 -1.31 2.79
N VAL A 75 -4.35 -1.80 3.87
CA VAL A 75 -5.04 -0.99 4.89
C VAL A 75 -4.06 -0.05 5.58
N ALA A 76 -2.86 -0.53 5.94
CA ALA A 76 -1.81 0.29 6.53
C ALA A 76 -1.37 1.42 5.58
N GLY A 77 -1.17 1.12 4.29
CA GLY A 77 -0.83 2.12 3.27
C GLY A 77 -1.90 3.20 3.12
N LEU A 78 -3.18 2.78 3.06
CA LEU A 78 -4.31 3.71 3.01
C LEU A 78 -4.41 4.56 4.29
N ALA A 79 -4.19 3.97 5.46
CA ALA A 79 -4.21 4.69 6.73
C ALA A 79 -3.09 5.76 6.80
N LEU A 80 -1.89 5.45 6.32
CA LEU A 80 -0.78 6.41 6.23
C LEU A 80 -1.10 7.54 5.25
N ALA A 81 -1.72 7.23 4.11
CA ALA A 81 -2.17 8.25 3.14
C ALA A 81 -3.27 9.15 3.74
N LEU A 82 -4.25 8.58 4.45
CA LEU A 82 -5.30 9.33 5.15
C LEU A 82 -4.74 10.23 6.25
N TRP A 83 -3.79 9.73 7.03
CA TRP A 83 -3.12 10.51 8.05
C TRP A 83 -2.33 11.68 7.44
N SER A 84 -1.58 11.41 6.38
CA SER A 84 -0.81 12.43 5.65
C SER A 84 -1.71 13.50 5.02
N TRP A 85 -2.85 13.10 4.47
CA TRP A 85 -3.85 14.01 3.91
C TRP A 85 -4.48 14.91 4.98
N ARG A 86 -4.84 14.34 6.14
CA ARG A 86 -5.39 15.11 7.28
C ARG A 86 -4.36 16.09 7.84
N ALA A 87 -3.11 15.66 7.98
CA ALA A 87 -2.03 16.51 8.47
C ALA A 87 -1.75 17.70 7.53
N THR A 88 -1.68 17.45 6.23
CA THR A 88 -1.44 18.50 5.21
C THR A 88 -2.64 19.42 5.03
N SER A 89 -3.88 18.90 5.12
CA SER A 89 -5.11 19.71 4.99
C SER A 89 -5.42 20.54 6.24
N ALA A 90 -5.04 20.08 7.44
CA ALA A 90 -5.17 20.87 8.66
C ALA A 90 -4.23 22.08 8.68
N ALA A 91 -3.00 21.89 8.16
CA ALA A 91 -1.98 22.92 8.06
C ALA A 91 -2.40 24.10 7.14
N GLU A 92 -3.16 23.81 6.08
CA GLU A 92 -3.73 24.79 5.15
C GLU A 92 -4.77 25.70 5.81
N ARG A 93 -5.63 25.14 6.67
CA ARG A 93 -6.69 25.89 7.36
C ARG A 93 -6.16 26.88 8.39
N THR A 94 -4.97 26.61 8.95
CA THR A 94 -4.42 27.45 10.02
C THR A 94 -3.57 28.61 9.48
N HIS A 95 -2.98 28.49 8.28
CA HIS A 95 -2.15 29.55 7.70
C HIS A 95 -2.29 29.63 6.17
N PRO A 96 -3.33 30.33 5.66
CA PRO A 96 -3.55 30.51 4.22
C PRO A 96 -2.43 31.28 3.51
N GLU A 97 -1.70 32.14 4.23
CA GLU A 97 -0.75 33.09 3.64
C GLU A 97 0.62 32.49 3.30
N HIS A 98 0.89 31.23 3.69
CA HIS A 98 2.18 30.56 3.46
C HIS A 98 2.13 29.43 2.41
N GLN A 99 1.03 29.34 1.64
CA GLN A 99 0.82 28.31 0.60
C GLN A 99 1.87 28.29 -0.53
N ALA A 100 2.74 29.30 -0.62
CA ALA A 100 3.76 29.44 -1.64
C ALA A 100 5.09 28.74 -1.32
N GLU A 101 5.26 28.11 -0.15
CA GLU A 101 6.46 27.32 0.13
C GLU A 101 6.51 26.05 -0.75
N VAL A 102 7.63 25.90 -1.46
CA VAL A 102 7.90 24.92 -2.53
C VAL A 102 7.68 23.44 -2.12
N GLY A 103 7.46 23.13 -0.84
CA GLY A 103 7.20 21.79 -0.31
C GLY A 103 5.72 21.39 -0.16
N GLU A 104 4.81 22.35 0.06
CA GLU A 104 3.46 22.05 0.55
C GLU A 104 2.55 21.46 -0.55
N GLY A 105 2.71 21.94 -1.79
CA GLY A 105 2.03 21.38 -2.97
C GLY A 105 2.44 19.93 -3.27
N ARG A 106 3.73 19.60 -3.10
CA ARG A 106 4.24 18.23 -3.32
C ARG A 106 3.70 17.26 -2.28
N SER A 107 3.73 17.61 -1.00
CA SER A 107 3.19 16.72 0.06
C SER A 107 1.69 16.47 -0.10
N ARG A 108 0.93 17.48 -0.52
CA ARG A 108 -0.51 17.35 -0.75
C ARG A 108 -0.82 16.47 -1.96
N PHE A 109 -0.08 16.68 -3.06
CA PHE A 109 -0.19 15.82 -4.24
C PHE A 109 0.12 14.37 -3.90
N MET A 110 1.22 14.11 -3.18
CA MET A 110 1.59 12.76 -2.75
C MET A 110 0.57 12.14 -1.80
N ALA A 111 -0.01 12.91 -0.86
CA ALA A 111 -1.04 12.41 0.04
C ALA A 111 -2.32 12.03 -0.72
N LEU A 112 -2.77 12.86 -1.68
CA LEU A 112 -3.94 12.55 -2.52
C LEU A 112 -3.67 11.37 -3.46
N ALA A 113 -2.49 11.36 -4.10
CA ALA A 113 -2.07 10.24 -4.94
C ALA A 113 -2.03 8.94 -4.14
N GLY A 114 -1.48 8.97 -2.91
CA GLY A 114 -1.45 7.81 -2.02
C GLY A 114 -2.83 7.31 -1.64
N LEU A 115 -3.81 8.21 -1.42
CA LEU A 115 -5.20 7.82 -1.17
C LEU A 115 -5.82 7.09 -2.35
N LEU A 116 -5.68 7.64 -3.55
CA LEU A 116 -6.24 7.05 -4.77
C LEU A 116 -5.57 5.73 -5.10
N VAL A 117 -4.24 5.70 -5.12
CA VAL A 117 -3.45 4.51 -5.41
C VAL A 117 -3.71 3.43 -4.38
N SER A 118 -3.58 3.73 -3.08
CA SER A 118 -3.84 2.73 -2.03
C SER A 118 -5.29 2.27 -2.02
N GLY A 119 -6.25 3.15 -2.32
CA GLY A 119 -7.66 2.77 -2.42
C GLY A 119 -7.93 1.78 -3.55
N ILE A 120 -7.38 2.02 -4.74
CA ILE A 120 -7.52 1.12 -5.91
C ILE A 120 -6.86 -0.23 -5.64
N PHE A 121 -5.64 -0.25 -5.09
CA PHE A 121 -4.94 -1.50 -4.81
C PHE A 121 -5.57 -2.28 -3.65
N LEU A 122 -6.10 -1.59 -2.64
CA LEU A 122 -6.87 -2.26 -1.58
C LEU A 122 -8.16 -2.87 -2.13
N LEU A 123 -8.87 -2.17 -3.02
CA LEU A 123 -10.02 -2.74 -3.70
C LEU A 123 -9.63 -3.98 -4.49
N ASN A 124 -8.51 -3.93 -5.22
CA ASN A 124 -8.02 -5.08 -5.98
C ASN A 124 -7.69 -6.28 -5.07
N LEU A 125 -7.02 -6.03 -3.94
CA LEU A 125 -6.76 -7.05 -2.91
C LEU A 125 -8.05 -7.66 -2.35
N LEU A 126 -9.10 -6.87 -2.16
CA LEU A 126 -10.40 -7.40 -1.71
C LEU A 126 -11.07 -8.24 -2.79
N LEU A 127 -11.02 -7.80 -4.06
CA LEU A 127 -11.57 -8.55 -5.19
C LEU A 127 -10.83 -9.87 -5.41
N ASN A 128 -9.51 -9.88 -5.28
CA ASN A 128 -8.70 -11.10 -5.35
C ASN A 128 -9.00 -12.12 -4.25
N ALA A 129 -9.53 -11.67 -3.11
CA ALA A 129 -9.95 -12.58 -2.05
C ALA A 129 -11.26 -13.33 -2.41
N VAL A 130 -12.10 -12.77 -3.28
CA VAL A 130 -13.41 -13.35 -3.62
C VAL A 130 -13.27 -14.76 -4.22
N PRO A 131 -12.45 -15.00 -5.27
CA PRO A 131 -12.27 -16.33 -5.84
C PRO A 131 -11.89 -17.42 -4.83
N LEU A 132 -11.15 -17.08 -3.77
CA LEU A 132 -10.71 -18.04 -2.75
C LEU A 132 -11.87 -18.68 -1.98
N PHE A 133 -13.05 -18.06 -1.99
CA PHE A 133 -14.25 -18.60 -1.33
C PHE A 133 -15.18 -19.35 -2.29
N PHE A 134 -15.09 -19.09 -3.59
CA PHE A 134 -16.03 -19.62 -4.59
C PHE A 134 -15.45 -20.67 -5.52
N LEU A 135 -14.12 -20.68 -5.70
CA LEU A 135 -13.44 -21.58 -6.63
C LEU A 135 -12.56 -22.58 -5.86
N ASP A 136 -12.68 -23.84 -6.23
CA ASP A 136 -11.68 -24.84 -5.86
C ASP A 136 -10.39 -24.52 -6.64
N GLY A 137 -9.28 -24.35 -5.92
CA GLY A 137 -8.04 -23.78 -6.47
C GLY A 137 -7.39 -24.57 -7.62
N CYS A 138 -7.82 -25.82 -7.86
CA CYS A 138 -7.42 -26.67 -8.97
C CYS A 138 -8.61 -27.53 -9.42
N ALA A 139 -9.58 -26.94 -10.10
CA ALA A 139 -10.64 -27.65 -10.84
C ALA A 139 -10.28 -27.77 -12.33
#